data_AF-A0A942CTR7-F1
#
_entry.id   AF-A0A942CTR7-F1
#
_cell.length_a   1.000
_cell.length_b   1.000
_cell.length_c   1.000
_cell.angle_alpha   90.00
_cell.angle_beta   90.00
_cell.angle_gamma   90.00
#
_symmetry.space_group_name_H-M   'P 1'
#
loop_
_entity.id
_entity.type
_entity.pdbx_description
1 polymer ?
#
loop_
_entity_poly.entity_id
_entity_poly.type
_entity_poly.pdbx_seq_one_letter_code
_entity_poly.pdbx_strand_id
1 'polypeptide(L)'
;MAQEPTAVEQAIARALRDNLERLQRAAEEMHHAVNDVVSACASNRPTNALPPLLRAQTAAASLNASLEVLSRFVTVALQPAQRTPFETEIARLSSAVAVEAPAAAPEPVRPTPSVPKPMAAAPQVPAVRVAPPPPPPAPVVEVPAAHSTVEFEPAPLPVIEEAPETATDFDVNHLSAEEQELHRRANRVAKVSMQDIKMLRPEQVRLGRENKDICIRLKDDIEKAHREYDRRFKPIMDHPVDYFYKWLVEILAEGDASALGEYPYAPVKQH
;
A
#
# COMPACT_ATOMS: atom_id res chain seq x y z
N MET A 1 12.66 43.93 28.15
CA MET A 1 13.53 42.83 28.64
C MET A 1 13.03 41.57 27.96
N ALA A 2 13.85 40.94 27.12
CA ALA A 2 13.46 39.72 26.43
C ALA A 2 13.32 38.61 27.47
N GLN A 3 12.15 37.98 27.55
CA GLN A 3 11.94 36.80 28.37
C GLN A 3 12.84 35.70 27.81
N GLU A 4 13.77 35.18 28.62
CA GLU A 4 14.61 34.08 28.18
C GLU A 4 13.74 32.85 27.87
N PRO A 5 13.98 32.16 26.74
CA PRO A 5 13.18 31.02 26.35
C PRO A 5 13.30 29.93 27.40
N THR A 6 12.16 29.41 27.83
CA THR A 6 12.09 28.37 28.86
C THR A 6 12.87 27.12 28.42
N ALA A 7 13.36 26.30 29.35
CA ALA A 7 14.08 25.06 29.02
C ALA A 7 13.28 24.14 28.07
N VAL A 8 11.95 24.18 28.19
CA VAL A 8 11.01 23.47 27.32
C VAL A 8 11.02 24.04 25.89
N GLU A 9 10.97 25.37 25.74
CA GLU A 9 11.04 26.03 24.43
C GLU A 9 12.37 25.78 23.73
N GLN A 10 13.48 25.77 24.48
CA GLN A 10 14.80 25.42 23.94
C GLN A 10 14.84 23.96 23.46
N ALA A 11 14.25 23.03 24.21
CA ALA A 11 14.15 21.63 23.82
C ALA A 11 13.27 21.44 22.56
N ILE A 12 12.12 22.14 22.48
CA ILE A 12 11.25 22.12 21.30
C ILE A 12 11.98 22.70 20.08
N ALA A 13 12.69 23.82 20.22
CA ALA A 13 13.42 24.44 19.13
C ALA A 13 14.55 23.53 18.59
N ARG A 14 15.26 22.83 19.48
CA ARG A 14 16.27 21.83 19.09
C ARG A 14 15.64 20.65 18.38
N ALA A 15 14.57 20.08 18.93
CA ALA A 15 13.85 18.98 18.32
C ALA A 15 13.30 19.36 16.93
N LEU A 16 12.76 20.58 16.77
CA LEU A 16 12.27 21.07 15.49
C LEU A 16 13.41 21.15 14.46
N ARG A 17 14.56 21.72 14.83
CA ARG A 17 15.72 21.83 13.95
C ARG A 17 16.21 20.47 13.48
N ASP A 18 16.39 19.53 14.40
CA ASP A 18 16.86 18.18 14.08
C ASP A 18 15.88 17.45 13.15
N ASN A 19 14.57 17.65 13.32
CA ASN A 19 13.54 17.06 12.43
C ASN A 19 13.51 17.74 11.05
N LEU A 20 13.68 19.07 10.99
CA LEU A 20 13.74 19.79 9.72
C LEU A 20 14.97 19.38 8.90
N GLU A 21 16.13 19.21 9.53
CA GLU A 21 17.33 18.69 8.85
C GLU A 21 17.12 17.28 8.30
N ARG A 22 16.44 16.40 9.04
CA ARG A 22 16.08 15.05 8.55
C ARG A 22 15.10 15.10 7.39
N LEU A 23 14.08 15.96 7.46
CA LEU A 23 13.12 16.16 6.38
C LEU A 23 13.76 16.69 5.12
N GLN A 24 14.72 17.62 5.25
CA GLN A 24 15.45 18.14 4.11
C GLN A 24 16.21 17.02 3.39
N ARG A 25 16.95 16.18 4.13
CA ARG A 25 17.66 15.03 3.54
C ARG A 25 16.69 14.05 2.85
N ALA A 26 15.56 13.75 3.49
CA ALA A 26 14.54 12.87 2.91
C ALA A 26 13.92 13.46 1.62
N ALA A 27 13.75 14.79 1.56
CA ALA A 27 13.27 15.47 0.36
C ALA A 27 14.31 15.44 -0.78
N GLU A 28 15.60 15.64 -0.45
CA GLU A 28 16.70 15.50 -1.41
C GLU A 28 16.81 14.07 -1.95
N GLU A 29 16.68 13.05 -1.10
CA GLU A 29 16.63 11.64 -1.50
C GLU A 29 15.46 11.34 -2.44
N MET A 30 14.26 11.85 -2.14
CA MET A 30 13.10 11.72 -3.01
C MET A 30 13.34 12.40 -4.36
N HIS A 31 13.92 13.61 -4.36
CA HIS A 31 14.23 14.33 -5.59
C HIS A 31 15.24 13.56 -6.47
N HIS A 32 16.28 13.00 -5.87
CA HIS A 32 17.23 12.12 -6.57
C HIS A 32 16.55 10.88 -7.14
N ALA A 33 15.69 10.21 -6.37
CA ALA A 33 14.98 9.04 -6.86
C ALA A 33 14.04 9.36 -8.04
N VAL A 34 13.39 10.52 -8.04
CA VAL A 34 12.56 10.97 -9.17
C VAL A 34 13.44 11.26 -10.40
N ASN A 35 14.59 11.89 -10.23
CA ASN A 35 15.52 12.12 -11.33
C ASN A 35 16.03 10.80 -11.94
N ASP A 36 16.28 9.77 -11.11
CA ASP A 36 16.62 8.43 -11.58
C ASP A 36 15.48 7.79 -12.39
N VAL A 37 14.21 8.01 -11.99
CA VAL A 37 13.04 7.55 -12.77
C VAL A 37 13.00 8.24 -14.12
N VAL A 38 13.14 9.56 -14.16
CA VAL A 38 13.15 10.34 -15.41
C VAL A 38 14.28 9.86 -16.34
N SER A 39 15.47 9.60 -15.78
CA SER A 39 16.60 9.05 -16.53
C SER A 39 16.30 7.65 -17.06
N ALA A 40 15.68 6.78 -16.26
CA ALA A 40 15.33 5.42 -16.69
C ALA A 40 14.23 5.40 -17.77
N CYS A 41 13.30 6.35 -17.74
CA CYS A 41 12.28 6.56 -18.78
C CYS A 41 12.86 6.96 -20.14
N ALA A 42 14.10 7.47 -20.19
CA ALA A 42 14.79 7.73 -21.45
C ALA A 42 15.30 6.44 -22.15
N SER A 43 15.21 5.28 -21.48
CA SER A 43 15.62 4.00 -22.04
C SER A 43 14.46 3.25 -22.71
N ASN A 44 14.73 2.58 -23.84
CA ASN A 44 13.73 1.74 -24.54
C ASN A 44 13.36 0.43 -23.80
N ARG A 45 13.85 0.22 -22.57
CA ARG A 45 13.61 -0.99 -21.78
C ARG A 45 12.82 -0.65 -20.53
N PRO A 46 11.50 -0.95 -20.47
CA PRO A 46 10.65 -0.55 -19.35
C PRO A 46 11.04 -1.22 -18.02
N THR A 47 11.70 -2.38 -18.07
CA THR A 47 12.18 -3.11 -16.88
C THR A 47 13.21 -2.33 -16.08
N ASN A 48 13.92 -1.38 -16.70
CA ASN A 48 14.93 -0.57 -16.04
C ASN A 48 14.33 0.55 -15.17
N ALA A 49 13.08 0.91 -15.39
CA ALA A 49 12.38 1.95 -14.63
C ALA A 49 11.78 1.43 -13.31
N LEU A 50 11.64 0.11 -13.14
CA LEU A 50 11.03 -0.48 -11.94
C LEU A 50 11.83 -0.18 -10.65
N PRO A 51 13.16 -0.40 -10.58
CA PRO A 51 13.91 -0.09 -9.36
C PRO A 51 13.87 1.39 -8.92
N PRO A 52 14.10 2.38 -9.80
CA PRO A 52 14.02 3.78 -9.39
C PRO A 52 12.59 4.20 -9.03
N LEU A 53 11.55 3.60 -9.65
CA LEU A 53 10.16 3.88 -9.32
C LEU A 53 9.80 3.39 -7.90
N LEU A 54 10.23 2.17 -7.54
CA LEU A 54 10.05 1.66 -6.18
C LEU A 54 10.82 2.51 -5.17
N ARG A 55 12.05 2.92 -5.48
CA ARG A 55 12.82 3.83 -4.61
C ARG A 55 12.09 5.17 -4.41
N ALA A 56 11.61 5.79 -5.49
CA ALA A 56 10.88 7.05 -5.44
C ALA A 56 9.60 6.92 -4.59
N GLN A 57 8.85 5.82 -4.76
CA GLN A 57 7.66 5.54 -3.95
C GLN A 57 8.00 5.41 -2.46
N THR A 58 9.05 4.65 -2.12
CA THR A 58 9.46 4.49 -0.71
C THR A 58 9.91 5.80 -0.09
N ALA A 59 10.69 6.62 -0.82
CA ALA A 59 11.14 7.93 -0.37
C ALA A 59 9.98 8.90 -0.15
N ALA A 60 9.00 8.90 -1.06
CA ALA A 60 7.78 9.70 -0.94
C ALA A 60 6.95 9.27 0.29
N ALA A 61 6.77 7.96 0.51
CA ALA A 61 6.04 7.44 1.66
C ALA A 61 6.72 7.80 3.00
N SER A 62 8.05 7.68 3.07
CA SER A 62 8.81 8.06 4.27
C SER A 62 8.78 9.57 4.54
N LEU A 63 8.81 10.39 3.49
CA LEU A 63 8.70 11.84 3.63
C LEU A 63 7.31 12.23 4.14
N ASN A 64 6.25 11.64 3.58
CA ASN A 64 4.88 11.90 4.05
C ASN A 64 4.69 11.53 5.52
N ALA A 65 5.15 10.34 5.92
CA ALA A 65 5.09 9.92 7.32
C ALA A 65 5.86 10.88 8.26
N SER A 66 7.02 11.37 7.82
CA SER A 66 7.83 12.33 8.60
C SER A 66 7.13 13.68 8.75
N LEU A 67 6.46 14.16 7.70
CA LEU A 67 5.67 15.39 7.75
C LEU A 67 4.45 15.26 8.67
N GLU A 68 3.77 14.12 8.67
CA GLU A 68 2.66 13.85 9.60
C GLU A 68 3.11 13.86 11.06
N VAL A 69 4.24 13.21 11.37
CA VAL A 69 4.79 13.19 12.73
C VAL A 69 5.19 14.60 13.16
N LEU A 70 5.85 15.37 12.29
CA LEU A 70 6.21 16.76 12.59
C LEU A 70 4.97 17.63 12.81
N SER A 71 3.94 17.49 11.98
CA SER A 71 2.67 18.21 12.12
C SER A 71 2.00 17.92 13.45
N ARG A 72 1.93 16.65 13.86
CA ARG A 72 1.40 16.25 15.17
C ARG A 72 2.26 16.80 16.31
N PHE A 73 3.59 16.72 16.20
CA PHE A 73 4.50 17.27 17.19
C PHE A 73 4.32 18.79 17.37
N VAL A 74 4.27 19.55 16.27
CA VAL A 74 4.03 21.00 16.30
C VAL A 74 2.65 21.31 16.89
N THR A 75 1.62 20.54 16.53
CA THR A 75 0.27 20.70 17.11
C THR A 75 0.29 20.51 18.63
N VAL A 76 0.98 19.48 19.13
CA VAL A 76 1.12 19.23 20.57
C VAL A 76 1.98 20.30 21.25
N ALA A 77 3.06 20.75 20.60
CA ALA A 77 3.94 21.78 21.13
C ALA A 77 3.26 23.16 21.24
N LEU A 78 2.31 23.46 20.35
CA LEU A 78 1.54 24.71 20.31
C LEU A 78 0.27 24.70 21.18
N GLN A 79 0.01 23.66 21.98
CA GLN A 79 -1.11 23.61 22.93
C GLN A 79 -0.68 23.85 24.39
N PRO A 80 -0.19 25.06 24.76
CA PRO A 80 0.20 25.34 26.14
C PRO A 80 -1.01 25.35 27.11
N ALA A 81 -2.22 25.63 26.63
CA ALA A 81 -3.42 25.84 27.45
C ALA A 81 -4.08 24.56 27.99
N GLN A 82 -3.64 23.37 27.56
CA GLN A 82 -4.19 22.08 27.98
C GLN A 82 -3.31 21.35 29.01
N ARG A 83 -2.10 21.86 29.29
CA ARG A 83 -1.27 21.30 30.37
C ARG A 83 -1.90 21.66 31.71
N THR A 84 -2.51 20.67 32.34
CA THR A 84 -3.01 20.80 33.70
C THR A 84 -1.87 21.25 34.62
N PRO A 85 -2.13 22.00 35.70
CA PRO A 85 -1.09 22.44 36.65
C PRO A 85 -0.23 21.27 37.17
N PHE A 86 -0.79 20.06 37.17
CA PHE A 86 -0.14 18.81 37.52
C PHE A 86 0.94 18.35 36.52
N GLU A 87 0.73 18.50 35.21
CA GLU A 87 1.74 18.20 34.19
C GLU A 87 2.93 19.18 34.23
N THR A 88 2.65 20.46 34.51
CA THR A 88 3.72 21.44 34.75
C THR A 88 4.53 21.13 36.01
N GLU A 89 3.89 20.58 37.06
CA GLU A 89 4.56 20.15 38.28
C GLU A 89 5.40 18.89 38.03
N ILE A 90 4.90 17.90 37.28
CA ILE A 90 5.66 16.69 36.89
C ILE A 90 6.83 17.04 35.96
N ALA A 91 6.65 17.98 35.03
CA ALA A 91 7.73 18.46 34.16
C ALA A 91 8.80 19.24 34.97
N ARG A 92 8.38 20.01 35.99
CA ARG A 92 9.31 20.66 36.92
C ARG A 92 10.05 19.65 37.79
N LEU A 93 9.36 18.64 38.33
CA LEU A 93 9.98 17.60 39.15
C LEU A 93 10.94 16.73 38.33
N SER A 94 10.60 16.38 37.09
CA SER A 94 11.50 15.65 36.19
C SER A 94 12.69 16.51 35.71
N SER A 95 12.48 17.81 35.48
CA SER A 95 13.57 18.76 35.20
C SER A 95 14.44 19.08 36.42
N ALA A 96 13.89 19.03 37.64
CA ALA A 96 14.63 19.23 38.89
C ALA A 96 15.47 18.00 39.26
N VAL A 97 15.10 16.81 38.76
CA VAL A 97 15.89 15.57 38.88
C VAL A 97 16.99 15.47 37.80
N ALA A 98 16.96 16.31 36.76
CA ALA A 98 17.96 16.30 35.68
C ALA A 98 19.21 17.17 35.95
N VAL A 99 19.35 17.76 37.13
CA VAL A 99 20.59 18.40 37.59
C VAL A 99 21.14 17.65 38.79
N GLU A 100 21.54 16.40 38.56
CA GLU A 100 22.64 15.80 39.30
C GLU A 100 23.40 14.91 38.31
N ALA A 101 24.38 15.51 37.64
CA ALA A 101 25.47 14.75 37.06
C ALA A 101 26.24 14.12 38.24
N PRO A 102 26.25 12.78 38.40
CA PRO A 102 27.06 12.18 39.43
C PRO A 102 28.53 12.35 39.03
N ALA A 103 29.23 13.13 39.84
CA ALA A 103 30.68 13.12 39.89
C ALA A 103 31.19 11.67 40.02
N ALA A 104 32.29 11.42 39.33
CA ALA A 104 33.00 10.15 39.26
C ALA A 104 33.13 9.44 40.63
N ALA A 105 32.70 8.17 40.66
CA ALA A 105 33.08 7.16 41.64
C ALA A 105 33.21 5.81 40.89
N PRO A 106 34.05 4.88 41.37
CA PRO A 106 34.96 4.09 40.53
C PRO A 106 34.29 2.95 39.75
N GLU A 107 34.93 2.62 38.62
CA GLU A 107 34.52 1.60 37.65
C GLU A 107 34.25 0.22 38.31
N PRO A 108 33.13 -0.46 37.96
CA PRO A 108 32.98 -1.88 38.22
C PRO A 108 33.98 -2.64 37.36
N VAL A 109 34.93 -3.33 37.99
CA VAL A 109 35.89 -4.22 37.30
C VAL A 109 35.10 -5.32 36.58
N ARG A 110 35.02 -5.23 35.26
CA ARG A 110 34.52 -6.28 34.39
C ARG A 110 35.62 -7.35 34.25
N PRO A 111 35.32 -8.66 34.41
CA PRO A 111 36.26 -9.71 34.02
C PRO A 111 36.55 -9.59 32.52
N THR A 112 37.82 -9.57 32.17
CA THR A 112 38.30 -9.41 30.80
C THR A 112 37.86 -10.59 29.92
N PRO A 113 37.28 -10.34 28.73
CA PRO A 113 37.12 -11.37 27.72
C PRO A 113 38.50 -11.76 27.18
N SER A 114 38.82 -13.05 27.17
CA SER A 114 40.03 -13.56 26.56
C SER A 114 40.01 -13.31 25.04
N VAL A 115 41.11 -12.73 24.53
CA VAL A 115 41.34 -12.52 23.09
C VAL A 115 41.63 -13.87 22.43
N PRO A 116 40.89 -14.30 21.39
CA PRO A 116 41.29 -15.42 20.57
C PRO A 116 42.52 -15.01 19.74
N LYS A 117 43.65 -15.67 19.98
CA LYS A 117 44.88 -15.52 19.19
C LYS A 117 44.64 -16.12 17.79
N PRO A 118 44.94 -15.40 16.70
CA PRO A 118 44.87 -15.96 15.36
C PRO A 118 46.07 -16.90 15.14
N MET A 119 45.81 -18.17 14.86
CA MET A 119 46.78 -19.06 14.22
C MET A 119 46.34 -19.28 12.79
N ALA A 120 46.96 -18.54 11.89
CA ALA A 120 47.16 -18.96 10.52
C ALA A 120 48.17 -20.13 10.47
N ALA A 121 48.12 -20.85 9.35
CA ALA A 121 48.99 -21.93 8.88
C ALA A 121 48.62 -23.36 9.31
N ALA A 122 47.97 -24.04 8.35
CA ALA A 122 47.85 -25.49 8.22
C ALA A 122 49.20 -26.22 8.30
N PRO A 123 49.19 -27.52 8.64
CA PRO A 123 49.56 -28.51 7.63
C PRO A 123 48.49 -29.56 7.34
N GLN A 124 48.66 -30.19 6.18
CA GLN A 124 47.71 -30.97 5.42
C GLN A 124 47.56 -32.46 5.83
N VAL A 125 46.46 -33.06 5.32
CA VAL A 125 46.14 -34.46 4.93
C VAL A 125 46.06 -35.59 6.00
N PRO A 126 45.26 -36.66 5.80
CA PRO A 126 44.52 -37.10 4.60
C PRO A 126 43.02 -37.40 4.77
N ALA A 127 42.36 -37.51 3.61
CA ALA A 127 40.94 -37.79 3.40
C ALA A 127 40.45 -39.12 4.00
N VAL A 128 39.31 -39.05 4.70
CA VAL A 128 38.40 -40.19 4.87
C VAL A 128 37.08 -39.81 4.22
N ARG A 129 36.80 -40.45 3.07
CA ARG A 129 35.52 -40.39 2.37
C ARG A 129 34.45 -41.04 3.26
N VAL A 130 33.42 -40.28 3.63
CA VAL A 130 32.13 -40.85 4.05
C VAL A 130 31.13 -40.51 2.97
N ALA A 131 30.68 -41.55 2.28
CA ALA A 131 29.78 -41.48 1.13
C ALA A 131 28.35 -41.10 1.56
N PRO A 132 27.62 -40.33 0.73
CA PRO A 132 26.19 -40.08 0.93
C PRO A 132 25.35 -41.32 0.60
N PRO A 133 24.20 -41.54 1.28
CA PRO A 133 23.30 -42.64 1.00
C PRO A 133 22.58 -42.48 -0.36
N PRO A 134 22.22 -43.60 -1.03
CA PRO A 134 21.76 -43.60 -2.42
C PRO A 134 20.27 -43.24 -2.59
N PRO A 135 19.88 -42.61 -3.73
CA PRO A 135 18.48 -42.48 -4.15
C PRO A 135 17.96 -43.76 -4.86
N PRO A 136 16.66 -44.09 -4.76
CA PRO A 136 16.05 -45.21 -5.48
C PRO A 136 15.88 -44.94 -6.99
N PRO A 137 15.74 -45.99 -7.83
CA PRO A 137 15.98 -45.94 -9.27
C PRO A 137 14.77 -45.49 -10.11
N ALA A 138 15.06 -44.83 -11.23
CA ALA A 138 14.15 -44.62 -12.34
C ALA A 138 14.24 -45.78 -13.36
N PRO A 139 13.18 -46.08 -14.14
CA PRO A 139 13.32 -46.71 -15.43
C PRO A 139 13.24 -45.69 -16.58
N VAL A 140 14.09 -45.96 -17.56
CA VAL A 140 14.46 -45.20 -18.77
C VAL A 140 13.49 -45.50 -19.92
N VAL A 141 13.14 -44.51 -20.72
CA VAL A 141 12.93 -44.61 -22.19
C VAL A 141 13.20 -43.21 -22.77
N GLU A 142 14.45 -42.90 -23.16
CA GLU A 142 15.02 -43.04 -24.51
C GLU A 142 14.42 -42.09 -25.56
N VAL A 143 15.25 -41.10 -25.92
CA VAL A 143 15.09 -40.10 -26.97
C VAL A 143 15.47 -40.74 -28.30
N PRO A 144 14.89 -40.31 -29.44
CA PRO A 144 15.78 -39.94 -30.52
C PRO A 144 15.51 -38.53 -31.03
N ALA A 145 16.59 -37.77 -31.09
CA ALA A 145 16.66 -36.49 -31.75
C ALA A 145 16.54 -36.69 -33.26
N ALA A 146 15.64 -35.94 -33.89
CA ALA A 146 15.72 -35.62 -35.30
C ALA A 146 15.46 -34.12 -35.45
N HIS A 147 16.43 -33.43 -36.02
CA HIS A 147 16.43 -32.02 -36.32
C HIS A 147 15.37 -31.71 -37.39
N SER A 148 14.59 -30.65 -37.20
CA SER A 148 14.10 -29.82 -38.30
C SER A 148 13.78 -28.42 -37.79
N THR A 149 14.54 -27.48 -38.34
CA THR A 149 14.36 -26.04 -38.33
C THR A 149 13.01 -25.67 -38.93
N VAL A 150 12.15 -25.01 -38.16
CA VAL A 150 11.16 -24.07 -38.68
C VAL A 150 11.15 -22.85 -37.76
N GLU A 151 11.74 -21.79 -38.31
CA GLU A 151 11.48 -20.37 -38.11
C GLU A 151 10.19 -20.07 -37.31
N PHE A 152 10.33 -19.60 -36.07
CA PHE A 152 9.20 -19.08 -35.28
C PHE A 152 9.23 -17.55 -35.35
N GLU A 153 8.50 -17.03 -36.33
CA GLU A 153 8.07 -15.65 -36.42
C GLU A 153 7.42 -15.22 -35.10
N PRO A 154 7.80 -14.07 -34.50
CA PRO A 154 7.13 -13.60 -33.30
C PRO A 154 5.75 -13.06 -33.69
N ALA A 155 4.72 -13.89 -33.49
CA ALA A 155 3.35 -13.44 -33.57
C ALA A 155 3.15 -12.24 -32.62
N PRO A 156 2.53 -11.14 -33.09
CA PRO A 156 2.32 -9.96 -32.28
C PRO A 156 1.37 -10.27 -31.12
N LEU A 157 1.70 -9.73 -29.95
CA LEU A 157 0.82 -9.71 -28.79
C LEU A 157 -0.55 -9.18 -29.22
N PRO A 158 -1.67 -9.82 -28.84
CA PRO A 158 -2.97 -9.23 -29.07
C PRO A 158 -3.01 -7.92 -28.29
N VAL A 159 -3.32 -6.85 -29.02
CA VAL A 159 -3.85 -5.59 -28.51
C VAL A 159 -4.85 -5.95 -27.41
N ILE A 160 -4.79 -5.27 -26.28
CA ILE A 160 -5.84 -5.33 -25.26
C ILE A 160 -7.11 -4.83 -25.97
N GLU A 161 -7.86 -5.80 -26.48
CA GLU A 161 -9.17 -5.63 -27.05
C GLU A 161 -10.02 -5.08 -25.91
N GLU A 162 -10.56 -3.88 -26.14
CA GLU A 162 -11.57 -3.28 -25.29
C GLU A 162 -12.62 -4.35 -24.99
N ALA A 163 -12.80 -4.63 -23.70
CA ALA A 163 -13.83 -5.53 -23.23
C ALA A 163 -15.18 -5.11 -23.85
N PRO A 164 -16.00 -6.07 -24.29
CA PRO A 164 -17.13 -5.81 -25.16
C PRO A 164 -18.09 -4.81 -24.50
N GLU A 165 -18.29 -3.71 -25.20
CA GLU A 165 -19.31 -2.70 -24.95
C GLU A 165 -20.66 -3.38 -24.76
N THR A 166 -21.08 -3.51 -23.51
CA THR A 166 -22.44 -3.88 -23.14
C THR A 166 -22.93 -2.90 -22.11
N ALA A 167 -23.25 -1.69 -22.58
CA ALA A 167 -24.25 -0.79 -22.00
C ALA A 167 -24.31 0.47 -22.86
N THR A 168 -25.42 0.65 -23.58
CA THR A 168 -26.10 1.92 -23.89
C THR A 168 -25.23 3.12 -24.31
N ASP A 169 -25.53 3.66 -25.48
CA ASP A 169 -24.96 4.81 -26.21
C ASP A 169 -24.97 6.18 -25.46
N PHE A 170 -24.62 6.16 -24.16
CA PHE A 170 -24.35 7.35 -23.37
C PHE A 170 -22.84 7.57 -23.34
N ASP A 171 -22.37 8.37 -24.28
CA ASP A 171 -20.97 8.70 -24.35
C ASP A 171 -20.60 9.74 -23.28
N VAL A 172 -20.05 9.25 -22.18
CA VAL A 172 -19.52 10.03 -21.05
C VAL A 172 -18.50 11.08 -21.52
N ASN A 173 -17.84 10.87 -22.66
CA ASN A 173 -16.83 11.80 -23.19
C ASN A 173 -17.43 13.13 -23.68
N HIS A 174 -18.74 13.21 -23.93
CA HIS A 174 -19.43 14.44 -24.27
C HIS A 174 -19.79 15.33 -23.07
N LEU A 175 -19.63 14.81 -21.85
CA LEU A 175 -19.88 15.58 -20.62
C LEU A 175 -18.72 16.51 -20.28
N SER A 176 -18.95 17.43 -19.33
CA SER A 176 -17.88 18.27 -18.79
C SER A 176 -16.79 17.43 -18.13
N ALA A 177 -15.56 17.96 -18.08
CA ALA A 177 -14.43 17.25 -17.45
C ALA A 177 -14.69 16.90 -15.96
N GLU A 178 -15.48 17.73 -15.26
CA GLU A 178 -15.87 17.49 -13.87
C GLU A 178 -16.83 16.30 -13.75
N GLU A 179 -17.86 16.25 -14.59
CA GLU A 179 -18.82 15.14 -14.63
C GLU A 179 -18.15 13.83 -15.06
N GLN A 180 -17.24 13.88 -16.04
CA GLN A 180 -16.43 12.72 -16.44
C GLN A 180 -15.65 12.14 -15.27
N GLU A 181 -15.03 12.99 -14.45
CA GLU A 181 -14.32 12.51 -13.26
C GLU A 181 -15.28 11.99 -12.18
N LEU A 182 -16.49 12.55 -12.05
CA LEU A 182 -17.54 11.95 -11.22
C LEU A 182 -17.89 10.54 -11.70
N HIS A 183 -18.12 10.32 -13.00
CA HIS A 183 -18.39 9.00 -13.59
C HIS A 183 -17.25 8.01 -13.34
N ARG A 184 -15.99 8.41 -13.57
CA ARG A 184 -14.82 7.57 -13.29
C ARG A 184 -14.72 7.19 -11.81
N ARG A 185 -14.93 8.15 -10.92
CA ARG A 185 -14.90 7.94 -9.47
C ARG A 185 -16.06 7.07 -9.01
N ALA A 186 -17.26 7.27 -9.55
CA ALA A 186 -18.43 6.45 -9.29
C ALA A 186 -18.19 5.00 -9.71
N ASN A 187 -17.63 4.77 -10.90
CA ASN A 187 -17.24 3.44 -11.34
C ASN A 187 -16.26 2.76 -10.36
N ARG A 188 -15.20 3.48 -9.95
CA ARG A 188 -14.22 2.95 -8.97
C ARG A 188 -14.86 2.62 -7.63
N VAL A 189 -15.69 3.51 -7.09
CA VAL A 189 -16.33 3.31 -5.79
C VAL A 189 -17.31 2.15 -5.82
N ALA A 190 -18.11 2.00 -6.88
CA ALA A 190 -18.99 0.85 -7.05
C ALA A 190 -18.18 -0.46 -7.06
N LYS A 191 -17.09 -0.53 -7.84
CA LYS A 191 -16.23 -1.70 -7.91
C LYS A 191 -15.66 -2.10 -6.54
N VAL A 192 -15.07 -1.13 -5.82
CA VAL A 192 -14.48 -1.37 -4.50
C VAL A 192 -15.54 -1.84 -3.52
N SER A 193 -16.73 -1.21 -3.52
CA SER A 193 -17.82 -1.60 -2.62
C SER A 193 -18.24 -3.07 -2.81
N MET A 194 -18.34 -3.54 -4.05
CA MET A 194 -18.68 -4.94 -4.34
C MET A 194 -17.54 -5.91 -3.96
N GLN A 195 -16.29 -5.50 -4.16
CA GLN A 195 -15.14 -6.28 -3.70
C GLN A 195 -15.10 -6.40 -2.17
N ASP A 196 -15.41 -5.32 -1.46
CA ASP A 196 -15.45 -5.31 0.01
C ASP A 196 -16.55 -6.24 0.53
N ILE A 197 -17.76 -6.18 -0.04
CA ILE A 197 -18.85 -7.11 0.32
C ILE A 197 -18.42 -8.57 0.09
N LYS A 198 -17.78 -8.85 -1.06
CA LYS A 198 -17.25 -10.19 -1.37
C LYS A 198 -16.22 -10.67 -0.36
N MET A 199 -15.30 -9.79 0.04
CA MET A 199 -14.23 -10.12 0.98
C MET A 199 -14.71 -10.25 2.42
N LEU A 200 -15.71 -9.47 2.83
CA LEU A 200 -16.26 -9.49 4.18
C LEU A 200 -17.20 -10.68 4.41
N ARG A 201 -17.94 -11.12 3.38
CA ARG A 201 -18.95 -12.18 3.49
C ARG A 201 -18.83 -13.26 2.41
N PRO A 202 -17.66 -13.94 2.30
CA PRO A 202 -17.41 -14.89 1.21
C PRO A 202 -18.40 -16.06 1.18
N GLU A 203 -18.76 -16.61 2.35
CA GLU A 203 -19.71 -17.73 2.43
C GLU A 203 -21.14 -17.34 2.02
N GLN A 204 -21.57 -16.13 2.39
CA GLN A 204 -22.91 -15.65 2.03
C GLN A 204 -22.99 -15.36 0.53
N VAL A 205 -21.91 -14.85 -0.09
CA VAL A 205 -21.84 -14.67 -1.55
C VAL A 205 -21.90 -16.03 -2.25
N ARG A 206 -21.14 -17.03 -1.77
CA ARG A 206 -21.14 -18.39 -2.34
C ARG A 206 -22.54 -19.02 -2.30
N LEU A 207 -23.17 -19.02 -1.12
CA LEU A 207 -24.54 -19.51 -0.93
C LEU A 207 -25.55 -18.68 -1.73
N GLY A 208 -25.32 -17.38 -1.86
CA GLY A 208 -26.14 -16.46 -2.64
C GLY A 208 -26.20 -16.85 -4.11
N ARG A 209 -25.06 -17.22 -4.69
CA ARG A 209 -24.95 -17.69 -6.08
C ARG A 209 -25.63 -19.04 -6.29
N GLU A 210 -25.43 -19.97 -5.36
CA GLU A 210 -26.05 -21.30 -5.41
C GLU A 210 -27.58 -21.22 -5.36
N ASN A 211 -28.12 -20.37 -4.49
CA ASN A 211 -29.56 -20.22 -4.27
C ASN A 211 -30.20 -19.11 -5.13
N LYS A 212 -29.39 -18.36 -5.88
CA LYS A 212 -29.80 -17.22 -6.69
C LYS A 212 -30.55 -16.14 -5.89
N ASP A 213 -30.06 -15.85 -4.69
CA ASP A 213 -30.70 -14.95 -3.70
C ASP A 213 -29.75 -13.89 -3.13
N ILE A 214 -28.70 -13.50 -3.87
CA ILE A 214 -27.65 -12.57 -3.39
C ILE A 214 -28.24 -11.28 -2.83
N CYS A 215 -29.17 -10.63 -3.52
CA CYS A 215 -29.74 -9.35 -3.10
C CYS A 215 -30.52 -9.43 -1.80
N ILE A 216 -31.16 -10.56 -1.52
CA ILE A 216 -31.93 -10.78 -0.28
C ILE A 216 -30.97 -11.16 0.85
N ARG A 217 -30.00 -12.04 0.57
CA ARG A 217 -29.05 -12.57 1.55
C ARG A 217 -28.06 -11.52 2.06
N LEU A 218 -27.58 -10.66 1.16
CA LEU A 218 -26.63 -9.58 1.46
C LEU A 218 -27.31 -8.21 1.52
N LYS A 219 -28.63 -8.19 1.74
CA LYS A 219 -29.45 -6.98 1.71
C LYS A 219 -28.83 -5.84 2.51
N ASP A 220 -28.50 -6.06 3.77
CA ASP A 220 -28.01 -4.99 4.65
C ASP A 220 -26.72 -4.34 4.15
N ASP A 221 -25.78 -5.11 3.60
CA ASP A 221 -24.52 -4.57 3.09
C ASP A 221 -24.71 -3.87 1.75
N ILE A 222 -25.56 -4.43 0.89
CA ILE A 222 -25.90 -3.83 -0.41
C ILE A 222 -26.64 -2.51 -0.18
N GLU A 223 -27.65 -2.46 0.69
CA GLU A 223 -28.39 -1.24 1.02
C GLU A 223 -27.46 -0.17 1.62
N LYS A 224 -26.53 -0.58 2.48
CA LYS A 224 -25.55 0.33 3.08
C LYS A 224 -24.59 0.90 2.02
N ALA A 225 -24.06 0.05 1.14
CA ALA A 225 -23.18 0.46 0.06
C ALA A 225 -23.91 1.37 -0.94
N HIS A 226 -25.15 1.02 -1.30
CA HIS A 226 -25.99 1.78 -2.21
C HIS A 226 -26.31 3.18 -1.65
N ARG A 227 -26.72 3.27 -0.38
CA ARG A 227 -27.00 4.56 0.27
C ARG A 227 -25.78 5.48 0.28
N GLU A 228 -24.61 4.91 0.55
CA GLU A 228 -23.36 5.67 0.56
C GLU A 228 -22.93 6.10 -0.84
N TYR A 229 -23.16 5.24 -1.83
CA TYR A 229 -22.94 5.53 -3.24
C TYR A 229 -23.83 6.68 -3.71
N ASP A 230 -25.14 6.57 -3.53
CA ASP A 230 -26.12 7.59 -3.90
C ASP A 230 -25.77 8.94 -3.27
N ARG A 231 -25.44 8.94 -1.97
CA ARG A 231 -25.07 10.16 -1.24
C ARG A 231 -23.89 10.89 -1.87
N ARG A 232 -22.89 10.16 -2.39
CA ARG A 232 -21.67 10.72 -2.99
C ARG A 232 -21.86 11.13 -4.45
N PHE A 233 -22.76 10.46 -5.17
CA PHE A 233 -22.90 10.59 -6.62
C PHE A 233 -24.26 11.12 -7.05
N LYS A 234 -25.05 11.72 -6.14
CA LYS A 234 -26.29 12.45 -6.46
C LYS A 234 -26.21 13.31 -7.73
N PRO A 235 -25.12 14.06 -8.01
CA PRO A 235 -25.07 14.92 -9.19
C PRO A 235 -25.13 14.19 -10.53
N ILE A 236 -24.79 12.88 -10.58
CA ILE A 236 -24.81 12.08 -11.81
C ILE A 236 -25.89 11.00 -11.80
N MET A 237 -26.80 10.99 -10.81
CA MET A 237 -27.84 9.96 -10.69
C MET A 237 -28.91 10.03 -11.79
N ASP A 238 -29.09 11.19 -12.42
CA ASP A 238 -30.06 11.37 -13.51
C ASP A 238 -29.56 10.77 -14.85
N HIS A 239 -28.31 10.33 -14.90
CA HIS A 239 -27.70 9.75 -16.09
C HIS A 239 -28.11 8.27 -16.21
N PRO A 240 -28.25 7.71 -17.43
CA PRO A 240 -28.75 6.35 -17.64
C PRO A 240 -27.75 5.23 -17.29
N VAL A 241 -26.64 5.54 -16.61
CA VAL A 241 -25.54 4.61 -16.36
C VAL A 241 -25.56 4.13 -14.90
N ASP A 242 -25.84 2.84 -14.70
CA ASP A 242 -25.82 2.20 -13.37
C ASP A 242 -24.53 1.40 -13.16
N TYR A 243 -23.48 2.07 -12.69
CA TYR A 243 -22.23 1.41 -12.34
C TYR A 243 -22.36 0.47 -11.14
N PHE A 244 -23.31 0.73 -10.24
CA PHE A 244 -23.50 -0.07 -9.04
C PHE A 244 -24.03 -1.45 -9.44
N TYR A 245 -25.08 -1.49 -10.25
CA TYR A 245 -25.63 -2.73 -10.80
C TYR A 245 -24.59 -3.50 -11.63
N LYS A 246 -23.85 -2.82 -12.52
CA LYS A 246 -22.79 -3.44 -13.31
C LYS A 246 -21.83 -4.24 -12.43
N TRP A 247 -21.28 -3.61 -11.39
CA TRP A 247 -20.30 -4.27 -10.54
C TRP A 247 -20.93 -5.29 -9.60
N LEU A 248 -22.20 -5.12 -9.23
CA LEU A 248 -22.96 -6.10 -8.46
C LEU A 248 -23.09 -7.42 -9.23
N VAL A 249 -23.41 -7.36 -10.53
CA VAL A 249 -23.42 -8.54 -11.42
C VAL A 249 -22.02 -9.12 -11.59
N GLU A 250 -21.04 -8.29 -11.97
CA GLU A 250 -19.68 -8.76 -12.29
C GLU A 250 -18.95 -9.38 -11.08
N ILE A 251 -19.06 -8.80 -9.89
CA ILE A 251 -18.26 -9.22 -8.73
C ILE A 251 -19.03 -10.17 -7.82
N LEU A 252 -20.26 -9.81 -7.44
CA LEU A 252 -21.05 -10.63 -6.52
C LEU A 252 -21.69 -11.80 -7.27
N ALA A 253 -22.21 -11.58 -8.47
CA ALA A 253 -22.87 -12.60 -9.28
C ALA A 253 -21.94 -13.32 -10.27
N GLU A 254 -20.66 -12.94 -10.37
CA GLU A 254 -19.69 -13.51 -11.32
C GLU A 254 -20.16 -13.47 -12.78
N GLY A 255 -20.87 -12.40 -13.14
CA GLY A 255 -21.42 -12.19 -14.48
C GLY A 255 -22.82 -12.79 -14.69
N ASP A 256 -23.33 -13.62 -13.78
CA ASP A 256 -24.69 -14.17 -13.88
C ASP A 256 -25.71 -13.28 -13.18
N ALA A 257 -26.39 -12.42 -13.95
CA ALA A 257 -27.47 -11.56 -13.43
C ALA A 257 -28.62 -12.36 -12.78
N SER A 258 -28.83 -13.62 -13.19
CA SER A 258 -29.88 -14.48 -12.62
C SER A 258 -29.57 -14.88 -11.17
N ALA A 259 -28.30 -14.87 -10.77
CA ALA A 259 -27.86 -15.21 -9.42
C ALA A 259 -28.16 -14.11 -8.40
N LEU A 260 -28.45 -12.88 -8.85
CA LEU A 260 -28.80 -11.77 -7.96
C LEU A 260 -30.14 -11.98 -7.25
N GLY A 261 -31.08 -12.67 -7.91
CA GLY A 261 -32.47 -12.76 -7.48
C GLY A 261 -33.23 -11.47 -7.77
N GLU A 262 -34.15 -11.10 -6.89
CA GLU A 262 -34.95 -9.87 -7.03
C GLU A 262 -34.09 -8.65 -6.65
N TYR A 263 -33.70 -7.87 -7.66
CA TYR A 263 -32.96 -6.63 -7.47
C TYR A 263 -33.93 -5.50 -7.08
N PRO A 264 -33.85 -4.94 -5.85
CA PRO A 264 -34.85 -4.02 -5.32
C PRO A 264 -34.73 -2.59 -5.89
N TYR A 265 -33.61 -2.27 -6.51
CA TYR A 265 -33.39 -0.98 -7.15
C TYR A 265 -33.64 -1.18 -8.63
N ALA A 266 -34.78 -0.77 -9.16
CA ALA A 266 -35.10 -1.03 -10.56
C ALA A 266 -33.94 -0.57 -11.46
N PRO A 267 -33.42 -1.42 -12.37
CA PRO A 267 -32.50 -0.92 -13.39
C PRO A 267 -33.25 0.20 -14.12
N VAL A 268 -32.61 1.37 -14.23
CA VAL A 268 -33.18 2.51 -14.96
C VAL A 268 -33.66 1.98 -16.30
N LYS A 269 -34.98 2.00 -16.52
CA LYS A 269 -35.59 1.34 -17.68
C LYS A 269 -34.98 1.93 -18.94
N GLN A 270 -34.28 1.08 -19.67
CA GLN A 270 -33.84 1.34 -21.03
C GLN A 270 -35.10 1.57 -21.87
N HIS A 271 -35.32 2.81 -22.31
CA HIS A 271 -36.36 3.18 -23.26
C HIS A 271 -35.72 3.45 -24.61
#